data_AF-A0A842RNC2-F1
#
_entry.id   AF-A0A842RNC2-F1
#
_cell.length_a   1.000
_cell.length_b   1.000
_cell.length_c   1.000
_cell.angle_alpha   90.00
_cell.angle_beta   90.00
_cell.angle_gamma   90.00
#
_symmetry.space_group_name_H-M   'P 1'
#
loop_
_entity.id
_entity.type
_entity.pdbx_description
1 polymer ?
#
loop_
_entity_poly.entity_id
_entity_poly.type
_entity_poly.pdbx_seq_one_letter_code
_entity_poly.pdbx_strand_id
1 'polypeptide(L)'
;MGDKEFIINPFLTMRLEVGKTTIYVKGEPFSQCKYLFIIDPENTVKEKINSIDDAQAMMGGQLEEEIKPEDLGITPEEEFWGHCSNLQAWAEYGYDTRLLHSNLSFPLVKRLTEVGDPQARRVFKEEIVKRYYEGNENVRTFLRSEGYLEYISRDELWSPIKSDTEVLKELERRSPKKLILFSNFELKDYEIITLDLSFKEIKEVPRSLVKLTYLEDLELHGPEGSTIPEWIGELNSLKRLDLTYETASVIPESIGDLGNLEYLRIYSPHLKVIPESIGNLKTLRKLKISGEALENIPEGIGGLESLEELHINRTSIRTLPDSIGN
;
A
#
# COMPACT_ATOMS: atom_id res chain seq x y z
N MET A 1 -19.02 27.49 40.29
CA MET A 1 -18.83 27.55 38.82
C MET A 1 -20.13 27.07 38.20
N GLY A 2 -20.72 27.87 37.30
CA GLY A 2 -21.96 27.48 36.61
C GLY A 2 -21.64 26.61 35.40
N ASP A 3 -22.54 25.69 35.08
CA ASP A 3 -22.40 24.87 33.88
C ASP A 3 -22.45 25.77 32.63
N LYS A 4 -21.55 25.52 31.67
CA LYS A 4 -21.51 26.25 30.39
C LYS A 4 -21.66 25.29 29.23
N GLU A 5 -22.30 25.75 28.17
CA GLU A 5 -22.46 25.01 26.93
C GLU A 5 -22.05 25.90 25.74
N PHE A 6 -21.27 25.33 24.83
CA PHE A 6 -20.86 25.97 23.59
C PHE A 6 -21.15 25.04 22.41
N ILE A 7 -22.04 25.47 21.51
CA ILE A 7 -22.45 24.70 20.34
C ILE A 7 -21.53 25.09 19.18
N ILE A 8 -20.75 24.12 18.68
CA ILE A 8 -19.82 24.34 17.58
C ILE A 8 -20.52 24.13 16.25
N ASN A 9 -21.31 23.06 16.14
CA ASN A 9 -22.14 22.76 14.98
C ASN A 9 -23.31 21.84 15.42
N PRO A 10 -24.24 21.46 14.52
CA PRO A 10 -25.39 20.63 14.89
C PRO A 10 -25.06 19.25 15.49
N PHE A 11 -23.83 18.77 15.35
CA PHE A 11 -23.37 17.47 15.84
C PHE A 11 -22.39 17.57 17.02
N LEU A 12 -21.74 18.73 17.23
CA LEU A 12 -20.61 18.88 18.14
C LEU A 12 -20.84 20.03 19.12
N THR A 13 -20.76 19.71 20.41
CA THR A 13 -20.96 20.66 21.51
C THR A 13 -19.86 20.45 22.55
N MET A 14 -19.45 21.52 23.22
CA MET A 14 -18.57 21.46 24.38
C MET A 14 -19.32 21.91 25.63
N ARG A 15 -19.09 21.23 26.76
CA ARG A 15 -19.66 21.64 28.05
C ARG A 15 -18.59 21.70 29.13
N LEU A 16 -18.72 22.70 30.01
CA LEU A 16 -17.99 22.80 31.26
C LEU A 16 -18.95 22.41 32.37
N GLU A 17 -18.72 21.24 32.97
CA GLU A 17 -19.57 20.66 34.02
C GLU A 17 -18.67 20.31 35.21
N VAL A 18 -18.96 20.86 36.40
CA VAL A 18 -18.18 20.60 37.63
C VAL A 18 -16.67 20.88 37.44
N GLY A 19 -16.33 21.94 36.69
CA GLY A 19 -14.93 22.34 36.43
C GLY A 19 -14.20 21.47 35.40
N LYS A 20 -14.90 20.54 34.73
CA LYS A 20 -14.33 19.68 33.69
C LYS A 20 -14.93 20.00 32.32
N THR A 21 -14.06 20.25 31.35
CA THR A 21 -14.43 20.41 29.95
C THR A 21 -14.62 19.04 29.28
N THR A 22 -15.77 18.83 28.64
CA THR A 22 -16.12 17.59 27.95
C THR A 22 -16.68 17.89 26.56
N ILE A 23 -16.24 17.13 25.56
CA ILE A 23 -16.76 17.18 24.19
C ILE A 23 -17.97 16.24 24.12
N TYR A 24 -19.04 16.68 23.46
CA TYR A 24 -20.26 15.93 23.22
C TYR A 24 -20.52 15.82 21.71
N VAL A 25 -20.80 14.60 21.24
CA VAL A 25 -21.18 14.33 19.85
C VAL A 25 -22.64 13.84 19.82
N LYS A 26 -23.52 14.66 19.23
CA LYS A 26 -24.98 14.45 19.18
C LYS A 26 -25.57 14.19 20.56
N GLY A 27 -25.12 14.95 21.56
CA GLY A 27 -25.60 14.88 22.95
C GLY A 27 -24.95 13.79 23.81
N GLU A 28 -24.12 12.92 23.25
CA GLU A 28 -23.41 11.87 23.99
C GLU A 28 -21.96 12.30 24.30
N PRO A 29 -21.45 12.09 25.52
CA PRO A 29 -20.09 12.47 25.88
C PRO A 29 -19.08 11.67 25.06
N PHE A 30 -18.19 12.36 24.36
CA PHE A 30 -17.08 11.76 23.65
C PHE A 30 -15.91 11.55 24.62
N SER A 31 -15.65 10.29 24.94
CA SER A 31 -14.51 9.91 25.79
C SER A 31 -13.48 9.16 24.96
N GLN A 32 -12.30 9.72 24.88
CA GLN A 32 -11.11 9.04 24.38
C GLN A 32 -9.95 9.34 25.32
N CYS A 33 -9.02 8.38 25.46
CA CYS A 33 -7.90 8.50 26.41
C CYS A 33 -7.23 9.86 26.28
N LYS A 34 -7.33 10.61 27.40
CA LYS A 34 -6.91 12.00 27.59
C LYS A 34 -5.55 12.22 26.94
N TYR A 35 -5.42 13.10 25.96
CA TYR A 35 -4.33 14.09 25.82
C TYR A 35 -4.68 14.97 24.61
N LEU A 36 -5.27 16.13 24.89
CA LEU A 36 -5.60 17.15 23.91
C LEU A 36 -4.42 18.12 23.84
N PHE A 37 -3.37 17.77 23.09
CA PHE A 37 -2.27 18.69 22.86
C PHE A 37 -2.68 19.75 21.84
N ILE A 38 -2.68 21.00 22.26
CA ILE A 38 -2.80 22.17 21.39
C ILE A 38 -1.51 22.26 20.58
N ILE A 39 -1.60 22.36 19.25
CA ILE A 39 -0.43 22.58 18.40
C ILE A 39 -0.11 24.07 18.42
N ASP A 40 1.10 24.43 18.86
CA ASP A 40 1.66 25.78 18.77
C ASP A 40 1.87 26.17 17.30
N PRO A 41 1.25 27.25 16.80
CA PRO A 41 1.40 27.70 15.41
C PRO A 41 2.82 28.14 15.03
N GLU A 42 3.69 28.47 16.00
CA GLU A 42 5.03 29.01 15.73
C GLU A 42 6.13 27.95 15.61
N ASN A 43 5.87 26.70 16.03
CA ASN A 43 6.88 25.65 15.96
C ASN A 43 6.82 24.91 14.61
N THR A 44 7.35 25.60 13.59
CA THR A 44 7.65 25.02 12.28
C THR A 44 8.81 24.03 12.38
N VAL A 45 8.56 22.83 12.93
CA VAL A 45 9.43 21.68 12.66
C VAL A 45 9.12 21.20 11.24
N LYS A 46 9.68 21.93 10.29
CA LYS A 46 9.90 21.42 8.94
C LYS A 46 10.96 20.32 9.03
N GLU A 47 10.61 19.20 8.38
CA GLU A 47 11.46 18.10 7.95
C GLU A 47 11.71 16.97 8.96
N LYS A 48 11.14 15.80 8.60
CA LYS A 48 11.34 14.44 9.14
C LYS A 48 10.69 14.11 10.48
N ILE A 49 9.37 14.22 10.54
CA ILE A 49 8.57 13.45 11.50
C ILE A 49 7.32 12.95 10.76
N ASN A 50 7.30 11.67 10.38
CA ASN A 50 6.17 11.06 9.65
C ASN A 50 5.02 10.62 10.58
N SER A 51 5.29 10.52 11.89
CA SER A 51 4.31 10.35 12.97
C SER A 51 4.91 10.87 14.29
N ILE A 52 4.06 11.35 15.21
CA ILE A 52 4.45 11.65 16.60
C ILE A 52 5.07 10.41 17.28
N ASP A 53 4.68 9.20 16.85
CA ASP A 53 5.26 7.94 17.31
C ASP A 53 6.75 7.79 16.93
N ASP A 54 7.16 8.31 15.77
CA ASP A 54 8.57 8.33 15.35
C ASP A 54 9.38 9.38 16.14
N ALA A 55 8.75 10.50 16.51
CA ALA A 55 9.38 11.53 17.34
C ALA A 55 9.61 11.07 18.79
N GLN A 56 8.67 10.32 19.37
CA GLN A 56 8.81 9.73 20.71
C GLN A 56 9.91 8.66 20.77
N ALA A 57 10.20 7.96 19.68
CA ALA A 57 11.27 6.95 19.64
C ALA A 57 12.69 7.56 19.57
N MET A 58 12.84 8.76 18.99
CA MET A 58 14.14 9.45 18.86
C MET A 58 14.49 10.32 20.08
N MET A 59 13.48 10.86 20.79
CA MET A 59 13.69 11.60 22.03
C MET A 59 13.55 10.65 23.22
N GLY A 60 14.64 9.98 23.57
CA GLY A 60 14.69 9.01 24.66
C GLY A 60 14.18 9.57 25.98
N GLY A 61 12.89 9.33 26.27
CA GLY A 61 12.30 9.35 27.62
C GLY A 61 12.52 10.62 28.46
N GLN A 62 12.85 11.77 27.88
CA GLN A 62 12.78 13.05 28.58
C GLN A 62 11.40 13.64 28.32
N LEU A 63 10.45 13.21 29.15
CA LEU A 63 9.19 13.91 29.38
C LEU A 63 9.53 15.37 29.69
N GLU A 64 9.16 16.29 28.81
CA GLU A 64 8.93 17.67 29.24
C GLU A 64 7.94 17.59 30.41
N GLU A 65 8.30 18.17 31.57
CA GLU A 65 7.41 18.23 32.73
C GLU A 65 6.04 18.76 32.26
N GLU A 66 4.98 17.97 32.42
CA GLU A 66 3.61 18.35 32.06
C GLU A 66 3.21 19.59 32.88
N ILE A 67 3.44 20.79 32.34
CA ILE A 67 2.93 22.03 32.92
C ILE A 67 1.40 21.93 32.89
N LYS A 68 0.76 21.86 34.05
CA LYS A 68 -0.70 21.83 34.11
C LYS A 68 -1.24 23.26 33.93
N PRO A 69 -2.43 23.43 33.36
CA PRO A 69 -3.08 24.75 33.26
C PRO A 69 -3.17 25.46 34.63
N GLU A 70 -3.32 24.66 35.69
CA GLU A 70 -3.31 25.08 37.10
C GLU A 70 -1.99 25.75 37.51
N ASP A 71 -0.85 25.26 37.00
CA ASP A 71 0.49 25.81 37.26
C ASP A 71 0.72 27.15 36.54
N LEU A 72 -0.03 27.41 35.47
CA LEU A 72 -0.04 28.66 34.70
C LEU A 72 -1.08 29.67 35.20
N GLY A 73 -1.86 29.33 36.23
CA GLY A 73 -2.94 30.17 36.76
C GLY A 73 -4.15 30.29 35.84
N ILE A 74 -4.29 29.40 34.84
CA ILE A 74 -5.42 29.38 33.91
C ILE A 74 -6.63 28.80 34.64
N THR A 75 -7.73 29.55 34.69
CA THR A 75 -8.97 29.05 35.28
C THR A 75 -9.63 27.99 34.37
N PRO A 76 -10.41 27.05 34.92
CA PRO A 76 -11.16 26.08 34.10
C PRO A 76 -12.08 26.73 33.05
N GLU A 77 -12.52 27.97 33.30
CA GLU A 77 -13.33 28.74 32.37
C GLU A 77 -12.52 29.31 31.20
N GLU A 78 -11.32 29.85 31.47
CA GLU A 78 -10.41 30.32 30.42
C GLU A 78 -9.94 29.15 29.55
N GLU A 79 -9.61 28.02 30.17
CA GLU A 79 -9.27 26.79 29.48
C GLU A 79 -10.43 26.31 28.58
N PHE A 80 -11.65 26.30 29.11
CA PHE A 80 -12.85 25.93 28.35
C PHE A 80 -13.02 26.77 27.08
N TRP A 81 -12.87 28.10 27.16
CA TRP A 81 -13.00 28.96 25.99
C TRP A 81 -11.86 28.78 24.99
N GLY A 82 -10.63 28.52 25.47
CA GLY A 82 -9.51 28.16 24.61
C GLY A 82 -9.79 26.89 23.81
N HIS A 83 -10.26 25.82 24.46
CA HIS A 83 -10.63 24.58 23.78
C HIS A 83 -11.80 24.77 22.82
N CYS A 84 -12.82 25.55 23.19
CA CYS A 84 -13.94 25.88 22.30
C CYS A 84 -13.47 26.57 21.02
N SER A 85 -12.57 27.55 21.13
CA SER A 85 -12.00 28.26 19.97
C SER A 85 -11.23 27.32 19.05
N ASN A 86 -10.42 26.42 19.62
CA ASN A 86 -9.64 25.45 18.84
C ASN A 86 -10.55 24.47 18.11
N LEU A 87 -11.55 23.92 18.80
CA LEU A 87 -12.46 22.93 18.23
C LEU A 87 -13.43 23.56 17.21
N GLN A 88 -13.82 24.82 17.41
CA GLN A 88 -14.58 25.57 16.43
C GLN A 88 -13.76 25.85 15.17
N ALA A 89 -12.54 26.36 15.31
CA ALA A 89 -11.66 26.58 14.16
C ALA A 89 -11.47 25.27 13.37
N TRP A 90 -11.19 24.16 14.07
CA TRP A 90 -11.10 22.86 13.42
C TRP A 90 -12.36 22.46 12.63
N ALA A 91 -13.55 22.70 13.19
CA ALA A 91 -14.80 22.41 12.51
C ALA A 91 -15.05 23.32 11.29
N GLU A 92 -14.74 24.61 11.40
CA GLU A 92 -14.89 25.61 10.33
C GLU A 92 -13.91 25.37 9.18
N TYR A 93 -12.70 24.87 9.49
CA TYR A 93 -11.70 24.46 8.51
C TYR A 93 -11.92 23.04 7.96
N GLY A 94 -13.15 22.55 8.02
CA GLY A 94 -13.50 21.32 7.31
C GLY A 94 -13.03 20.05 8.01
N TYR A 95 -12.87 20.05 9.34
CA TYR A 95 -12.31 18.93 10.12
C TYR A 95 -10.87 18.54 9.74
N ASP A 96 -10.07 19.50 9.29
CA ASP A 96 -8.66 19.28 8.94
C ASP A 96 -7.91 18.61 10.10
N THR A 97 -7.51 17.36 9.89
CA THR A 97 -6.90 16.50 10.92
C THR A 97 -5.54 16.99 11.40
N ARG A 98 -4.97 18.02 10.75
CA ARG A 98 -3.71 18.69 11.11
C ARG A 98 -3.89 19.78 12.17
N LEU A 99 -5.11 20.29 12.38
CA LEU A 99 -5.37 21.40 13.31
C LEU A 99 -5.63 20.93 14.75
N LEU A 100 -5.83 19.63 14.95
CA LEU A 100 -5.97 18.99 16.26
C LEU A 100 -5.02 17.81 16.35
N HIS A 101 -4.59 17.47 17.57
CA HIS A 101 -3.76 16.30 17.81
C HIS A 101 -4.40 15.02 17.23
N SER A 102 -3.60 14.15 16.60
CA SER A 102 -4.07 12.95 15.89
C SER A 102 -4.91 12.02 16.76
N ASN A 103 -4.56 11.88 18.04
CA ASN A 103 -5.30 11.07 19.02
C ASN A 103 -6.71 11.59 19.32
N LEU A 104 -7.03 12.84 18.98
CA LEU A 104 -8.37 13.39 19.07
C LEU A 104 -9.02 13.53 17.71
N SER A 105 -8.29 14.07 16.71
CA SER A 105 -8.87 14.50 15.45
C SER A 105 -9.50 13.32 14.71
N PHE A 106 -8.75 12.26 14.45
CA PHE A 106 -9.21 11.12 13.65
C PHE A 106 -10.40 10.36 14.28
N PRO A 107 -10.38 10.06 15.59
CA PRO A 107 -11.49 9.36 16.25
C PRO A 107 -12.72 10.27 16.47
N LEU A 108 -12.53 11.58 16.62
CA LEU A 108 -13.64 12.52 16.67
C LEU A 108 -14.33 12.63 15.28
N VAL A 109 -13.57 12.67 14.19
CA VAL A 109 -14.11 12.56 12.82
C VAL A 109 -14.85 11.23 12.62
N LYS A 110 -14.32 10.11 13.13
CA LYS A 110 -15.02 8.81 13.12
C LYS A 110 -16.38 8.93 13.82
N ARG A 111 -16.42 9.47 15.04
CA ARG A 111 -17.65 9.60 15.81
C ARG A 111 -18.67 10.51 15.11
N LEU A 112 -18.22 11.63 14.55
CA LEU A 112 -19.06 12.53 13.75
C LEU A 112 -19.64 11.81 12.51
N THR A 113 -18.83 10.98 11.85
CA THR A 113 -19.28 10.14 10.73
C THR A 113 -20.39 9.16 11.12
N GLU A 114 -20.25 8.50 12.27
CA GLU A 114 -21.23 7.54 12.80
C GLU A 114 -22.57 8.20 13.15
N VAL A 115 -22.56 9.44 13.64
CA VAL A 115 -23.80 10.16 13.99
C VAL A 115 -24.48 10.82 12.79
N GLY A 116 -23.87 10.74 11.60
CA GLY A 116 -24.45 11.12 10.33
C GLY A 116 -23.96 12.44 9.75
N ASP A 117 -22.83 12.99 10.22
CA ASP A 117 -22.25 14.21 9.66
C ASP A 117 -21.66 13.94 8.25
N PRO A 118 -22.17 14.58 7.19
CA PRO A 118 -21.72 14.33 5.81
C PRO A 118 -20.32 14.88 5.53
N GLN A 119 -19.94 16.00 6.15
CA GLN A 119 -18.61 16.58 5.98
C GLN A 119 -17.58 15.71 6.69
N ALA A 120 -17.88 15.26 7.92
CA ALA A 120 -17.01 14.34 8.65
C ALA A 120 -16.84 13.04 7.88
N ARG A 121 -17.91 12.48 7.30
CA ARG A 121 -17.84 11.26 6.48
C ARG A 121 -16.87 11.41 5.31
N ARG A 122 -16.90 12.53 4.59
CA ARG A 122 -15.99 12.78 3.46
C ARG A 122 -14.53 12.81 3.95
N VAL A 123 -14.27 13.64 4.96
CA VAL A 123 -12.92 13.82 5.54
C VAL A 123 -12.39 12.51 6.10
N PHE A 124 -13.23 11.74 6.79
CA PHE A 124 -12.86 10.45 7.37
C PHE A 124 -12.34 9.48 6.31
N LYS A 125 -13.06 9.38 5.18
CA LYS A 125 -12.68 8.50 4.09
C LYS A 125 -11.36 8.94 3.46
N GLU A 126 -11.23 10.22 3.12
CA GLU A 126 -9.98 10.79 2.58
C GLU A 126 -8.79 10.50 3.49
N GLU A 127 -9.01 10.64 4.79
CA GLU A 127 -7.97 10.48 5.79
C GLU A 127 -7.57 9.01 6.01
N ILE A 128 -8.51 8.06 5.99
CA ILE A 128 -8.16 6.63 6.01
C ILE A 128 -7.35 6.27 4.75
N VAL A 129 -7.75 6.75 3.56
CA VAL A 129 -6.97 6.51 2.33
C VAL A 129 -5.57 7.08 2.48
N LYS A 130 -5.45 8.34 2.89
CA LYS A 130 -4.16 8.99 3.11
C LYS A 130 -3.28 8.19 4.06
N ARG A 131 -3.78 7.86 5.26
CA ARG A 131 -3.05 7.07 6.26
C ARG A 131 -2.67 5.67 5.77
N TYR A 132 -3.50 5.05 4.94
CA TYR A 132 -3.21 3.72 4.41
C TYR A 132 -2.03 3.73 3.43
N TYR A 133 -1.93 4.76 2.57
CA TYR A 133 -0.86 4.89 1.57
C TYR A 133 0.43 5.47 2.15
N GLU A 134 0.33 6.51 2.98
CA GLU A 134 1.48 7.22 3.56
C GLU A 134 1.99 6.56 4.84
N GLY A 135 1.15 5.76 5.52
CA GLY A 135 1.48 5.11 6.77
C GLY A 135 2.35 3.85 6.60
N ASN A 136 3.12 3.55 7.65
CA ASN A 136 3.88 2.31 7.77
C ASN A 136 2.97 1.10 8.08
N GLU A 137 3.55 -0.11 8.16
CA GLU A 137 2.78 -1.34 8.36
C GLU A 137 2.02 -1.39 9.69
N ASN A 138 2.50 -0.70 10.73
CA ASN A 138 1.79 -0.59 12.00
C ASN A 138 0.49 0.22 11.84
N VAL A 139 0.56 1.35 11.12
CA VAL A 139 -0.62 2.18 10.81
C VAL A 139 -1.64 1.36 10.01
N ARG A 140 -1.21 0.61 8.99
CA ARG A 140 -2.12 -0.23 8.18
C ARG A 140 -2.72 -1.37 8.99
N THR A 141 -1.94 -1.97 9.89
CA THR A 141 -2.41 -3.02 10.80
C THR A 141 -3.45 -2.47 11.77
N PHE A 142 -3.22 -1.29 12.35
CA PHE A 142 -4.18 -0.58 13.19
C PHE A 142 -5.48 -0.26 12.43
N LEU A 143 -5.38 0.28 11.21
CA LEU A 143 -6.55 0.58 10.37
C LEU A 143 -7.38 -0.68 10.08
N ARG A 144 -6.72 -1.83 9.91
CA ARG A 144 -7.39 -3.13 9.74
C ARG A 144 -8.02 -3.66 11.03
N SER A 145 -7.27 -3.68 12.13
CA SER A 145 -7.72 -4.27 13.40
C SER A 145 -8.88 -3.51 14.04
N GLU A 146 -8.90 -2.19 13.87
CA GLU A 146 -9.93 -1.31 14.43
C GLU A 146 -11.13 -1.09 13.48
N GLY A 147 -11.18 -1.82 12.35
CA GLY A 147 -12.31 -1.79 11.41
C GLY A 147 -12.43 -0.51 10.58
N TYR A 148 -11.40 0.33 10.50
CA TYR A 148 -11.46 1.58 9.74
C TYR A 148 -11.68 1.34 8.24
N LEU A 149 -11.14 0.24 7.70
CA LEU A 149 -11.32 -0.09 6.28
C LEU A 149 -12.77 -0.48 5.91
N GLU A 150 -13.64 -0.75 6.89
CA GLU A 150 -15.06 -1.05 6.65
C GLU A 150 -15.86 0.18 6.19
N TYR A 151 -15.34 1.38 6.43
CA TYR A 151 -15.97 2.64 6.05
C TYR A 151 -15.67 3.05 4.60
N ILE A 152 -14.83 2.29 3.88
CA ILE A 152 -14.31 2.63 2.57
C ILE A 152 -14.60 1.51 1.56
N SER A 153 -15.11 1.91 0.40
CA SER A 153 -15.25 1.00 -0.73
C SER A 153 -13.91 0.77 -1.43
N ARG A 154 -13.81 -0.33 -2.19
CA ARG A 154 -12.60 -0.64 -2.98
C ARG A 154 -12.24 0.47 -3.95
N ASP A 155 -13.24 1.05 -4.61
CA ASP A 155 -13.06 2.16 -5.55
C ASP A 155 -12.50 3.41 -4.86
N GLU A 156 -12.98 3.71 -3.65
CA GLU A 156 -12.45 4.82 -2.85
C GLU A 156 -11.01 4.55 -2.38
N LEU A 157 -10.72 3.32 -1.92
CA LEU A 157 -9.37 2.94 -1.50
C LEU A 157 -8.37 2.99 -2.66
N TRP A 158 -8.80 2.66 -3.87
CA TRP A 158 -7.96 2.66 -5.07
C TRP A 158 -7.95 3.98 -5.82
N SER A 159 -8.73 4.97 -5.37
CA SER A 159 -8.79 6.29 -6.02
C SER A 159 -7.43 6.99 -6.23
N PRO A 160 -6.39 6.81 -5.38
CA PRO A 160 -5.09 7.41 -5.63
C PRO A 160 -4.27 6.72 -6.73
N ILE A 161 -4.57 5.45 -7.05
CA ILE A 161 -3.79 4.66 -8.01
C ILE A 161 -3.97 5.26 -9.40
N LYS A 162 -2.86 5.65 -10.04
CA LYS A 162 -2.84 6.22 -11.40
C LYS A 162 -2.89 5.14 -12.48
N SER A 163 -2.31 3.98 -12.20
CA SER A 163 -2.39 2.82 -13.09
C SER A 163 -3.84 2.39 -13.34
N ASP A 164 -4.09 1.70 -14.45
CA ASP A 164 -5.44 1.25 -14.82
C ASP A 164 -5.99 0.26 -13.78
N THR A 165 -6.75 0.79 -12.80
CA THR A 165 -7.38 0.00 -11.73
C THR A 165 -8.40 -1.00 -12.28
N GLU A 166 -8.84 -0.86 -13.53
CA GLU A 166 -9.68 -1.87 -14.19
C GLU A 166 -8.93 -3.19 -14.38
N VAL A 167 -7.60 -3.15 -14.52
CA VAL A 167 -6.76 -4.36 -14.54
C VAL A 167 -6.87 -5.11 -13.21
N LEU A 168 -6.80 -4.40 -12.08
CA LEU A 168 -6.95 -5.01 -10.75
C LEU A 168 -8.36 -5.59 -10.57
N LYS A 169 -9.40 -4.85 -10.97
CA LYS A 169 -10.79 -5.32 -10.92
C LYS A 169 -11.02 -6.55 -11.79
N GLU A 170 -10.40 -6.59 -12.97
CA GLU A 170 -10.46 -7.74 -13.86
C GLU A 170 -9.79 -8.98 -13.24
N LEU A 171 -8.62 -8.80 -12.62
CA LEU A 171 -7.94 -9.88 -11.87
C LEU A 171 -8.81 -10.41 -10.74
N GLU A 172 -9.47 -9.54 -9.97
CA GLU A 172 -10.40 -9.94 -8.90
C GLU A 172 -11.65 -10.64 -9.44
N ARG A 173 -12.10 -10.34 -10.66
CA ARG A 173 -13.20 -11.09 -11.31
C ARG A 173 -12.75 -12.49 -11.74
N ARG A 174 -11.46 -12.67 -12.01
CA ARG A 174 -10.83 -13.90 -12.50
C ARG A 174 -10.21 -14.76 -11.39
N SER A 175 -10.21 -14.28 -10.15
CA SER A 175 -9.66 -14.95 -8.97
C SER A 175 -10.64 -14.88 -7.79
N PRO A 176 -10.78 -15.94 -6.98
CA PRO A 176 -11.52 -15.85 -5.72
C PRO A 176 -10.80 -15.01 -4.66
N LYS A 177 -9.50 -14.73 -4.83
CA LYS A 177 -8.70 -13.95 -3.88
C LYS A 177 -8.78 -12.47 -4.21
N LYS A 178 -9.02 -11.67 -3.18
CA LYS A 178 -8.96 -10.21 -3.29
C LYS A 178 -7.50 -9.75 -3.29
N LEU A 179 -7.18 -8.80 -4.17
CA LEU A 179 -5.85 -8.20 -4.24
C LEU A 179 -5.68 -7.14 -3.15
N ILE A 180 -4.66 -7.30 -2.32
CA ILE A 180 -4.40 -6.39 -1.19
C ILE A 180 -3.15 -5.56 -1.51
N LEU A 181 -3.29 -4.24 -1.46
CA LEU A 181 -2.17 -3.31 -1.61
C LEU A 181 -1.16 -3.55 -0.45
N PHE A 182 0.13 -3.53 -0.76
CA PHE A 182 1.25 -3.89 0.13
C PHE A 182 1.29 -5.36 0.56
N SER A 183 0.56 -6.23 -0.12
CA SER A 183 0.69 -7.68 0.04
C SER A 183 0.78 -8.38 -1.31
N ASN A 184 -0.14 -8.06 -2.22
CA ASN A 184 -0.15 -8.60 -3.58
C ASN A 184 0.39 -7.62 -4.62
N PHE A 185 0.50 -6.34 -4.31
CA PHE A 185 1.08 -5.36 -5.21
C PHE A 185 1.58 -4.15 -4.41
N GLU A 186 2.61 -3.49 -4.92
CA GLU A 186 3.16 -2.26 -4.35
C GLU A 186 3.10 -1.12 -5.36
N LEU A 187 3.16 0.09 -4.83
CA LEU A 187 3.08 1.31 -5.61
C LEU A 187 4.34 2.15 -5.43
N LYS A 188 4.73 2.83 -6.50
CA LYS A 188 5.68 3.95 -6.47
C LYS A 188 5.07 5.11 -7.24
N ASP A 189 5.03 6.29 -6.62
CA ASP A 189 4.40 7.48 -7.20
C ASP A 189 2.95 7.26 -7.69
N TYR A 190 2.24 6.37 -6.98
CA TYR A 190 0.89 5.87 -7.27
C TYR A 190 0.74 4.98 -8.53
N GLU A 191 1.85 4.51 -9.09
CA GLU A 191 1.87 3.52 -10.17
C GLU A 191 2.21 2.13 -9.61
N ILE A 192 1.62 1.07 -10.18
CA ILE A 192 1.88 -0.31 -9.80
C ILE A 192 3.26 -0.73 -10.33
N ILE A 193 4.15 -1.06 -9.40
CA ILE A 193 5.53 -1.49 -9.70
C ILE A 193 5.79 -2.96 -9.40
N THR A 194 5.02 -3.57 -8.50
CA THR A 194 5.12 -4.99 -8.20
C THR A 194 3.74 -5.62 -8.24
N LEU A 195 3.65 -6.86 -8.70
CA LEU A 195 2.40 -7.62 -8.71
C LEU A 195 2.68 -9.10 -8.47
N ASP A 196 2.11 -9.62 -7.39
CA ASP A 196 2.16 -11.02 -6.98
C ASP A 196 0.79 -11.69 -7.25
N LEU A 197 0.81 -12.56 -8.25
CA LEU A 197 -0.26 -13.48 -8.66
C LEU A 197 0.18 -14.94 -8.47
N SER A 198 1.00 -15.23 -7.45
CA SER A 198 1.52 -16.58 -7.14
C SER A 198 0.45 -17.56 -6.61
N PHE A 199 -0.76 -17.08 -6.37
CA PHE A 199 -1.86 -17.91 -5.91
C PHE A 199 -2.43 -18.78 -7.04
N LYS A 200 -2.76 -20.04 -6.72
CA LYS A 200 -3.12 -21.07 -7.71
C LYS A 200 -4.51 -20.93 -8.33
N GLU A 201 -5.35 -20.05 -7.79
CA GLU A 201 -6.78 -20.01 -8.10
C GLU A 201 -7.17 -19.00 -9.19
N ILE A 202 -6.19 -18.40 -9.89
CA ILE A 202 -6.48 -17.55 -11.05
C ILE A 202 -6.95 -18.42 -12.23
N LYS A 203 -8.12 -18.11 -12.79
CA LYS A 203 -8.68 -18.88 -13.92
C LYS A 203 -8.01 -18.57 -15.25
N GLU A 204 -7.64 -17.31 -15.43
CA GLU A 204 -7.01 -16.82 -16.65
C GLU A 204 -6.26 -15.52 -16.33
N VAL A 205 -5.06 -15.38 -16.89
CA VAL A 205 -4.25 -14.17 -16.73
C VAL A 205 -4.62 -13.18 -17.85
N PRO A 206 -5.19 -12.01 -17.53
CA PRO A 206 -5.72 -11.12 -18.54
C PRO A 206 -4.62 -10.38 -19.28
N ARG A 207 -4.76 -10.27 -20.61
CA ARG A 207 -3.90 -9.43 -21.46
C ARG A 207 -3.88 -7.96 -21.03
N SER A 208 -4.88 -7.48 -20.29
CA SER A 208 -4.93 -6.10 -19.80
C SER A 208 -3.77 -5.75 -18.86
N LEU A 209 -3.04 -6.74 -18.32
CA LEU A 209 -1.79 -6.52 -17.58
C LEU A 209 -0.76 -5.67 -18.35
N VAL A 210 -0.75 -5.71 -19.70
CA VAL A 210 0.18 -4.88 -20.49
C VAL A 210 0.01 -3.38 -20.27
N LYS A 211 -1.14 -2.96 -19.72
CA LYS A 211 -1.40 -1.54 -19.40
C LYS A 211 -0.64 -1.08 -18.16
N LEU A 212 -0.09 -2.00 -17.36
CA LEU A 212 0.74 -1.69 -16.19
C LEU A 212 2.16 -1.32 -16.66
N THR A 213 2.28 -0.15 -17.29
CA THR A 213 3.50 0.31 -17.95
C THR A 213 4.68 0.58 -17.00
N TYR A 214 4.46 0.61 -15.70
CA TYR A 214 5.49 0.77 -14.67
C TYR A 214 5.80 -0.52 -13.90
N LEU A 215 5.21 -1.65 -14.30
CA LEU A 215 5.41 -2.92 -13.61
C LEU A 215 6.86 -3.39 -13.76
N GLU A 216 7.58 -3.46 -12.64
CA GLU A 216 8.99 -3.86 -12.57
C GLU A 216 9.17 -5.29 -12.05
N ASP A 217 8.28 -5.76 -11.18
CA ASP A 217 8.31 -7.12 -10.61
C ASP A 217 6.96 -7.83 -10.81
N LEU A 218 6.99 -9.00 -11.45
CA LEU A 218 5.82 -9.83 -11.64
C LEU A 218 6.10 -11.27 -11.20
N GLU A 219 5.35 -11.72 -10.20
CA GLU A 219 5.26 -13.13 -9.84
C GLU A 219 3.91 -13.68 -10.31
N LEU A 220 3.91 -14.82 -11.00
CA LEU A 220 2.71 -15.39 -11.60
C LEU A 220 2.68 -16.91 -11.49
N HIS A 221 1.62 -17.42 -10.89
CA HIS A 221 1.22 -18.82 -11.01
C HIS A 221 0.17 -18.94 -12.12
N GLY A 222 0.57 -19.51 -13.25
CA GLY A 222 -0.30 -19.71 -14.39
C GLY A 222 -1.46 -20.67 -14.09
N PRO A 223 -2.66 -20.44 -14.63
CA PRO A 223 -3.78 -21.37 -14.49
C PRO A 223 -3.42 -22.79 -14.95
N GLU A 224 -4.06 -23.79 -14.35
CA GLU A 224 -3.91 -25.18 -14.78
C GLU A 224 -4.29 -25.34 -16.27
N GLY A 225 -3.48 -26.06 -17.04
CA GLY A 225 -3.72 -26.28 -18.47
C GLY A 225 -3.39 -25.09 -19.37
N SER A 226 -2.84 -23.99 -18.82
CA SER A 226 -2.44 -22.82 -19.59
C SER A 226 -0.98 -22.86 -20.03
N THR A 227 -0.63 -21.97 -20.96
CA THR A 227 0.73 -21.69 -21.43
C THR A 227 1.15 -20.29 -20.99
N ILE A 228 2.46 -20.04 -20.99
CA ILE A 228 2.97 -18.68 -20.82
C ILE A 228 2.52 -17.85 -22.05
N PRO A 229 1.87 -16.69 -21.85
CA PRO A 229 1.27 -15.94 -22.95
C PRO A 229 2.29 -15.10 -23.72
N GLU A 230 2.12 -14.97 -25.03
CA GLU A 230 2.99 -14.13 -25.89
C GLU A 230 2.98 -12.64 -25.52
N TRP A 231 1.88 -12.12 -24.97
CA TRP A 231 1.82 -10.72 -24.57
C TRP A 231 2.73 -10.41 -23.37
N ILE A 232 3.34 -11.43 -22.72
CA ILE A 232 4.28 -11.20 -21.60
C ILE A 232 5.45 -10.32 -22.03
N GLY A 233 5.92 -10.44 -23.28
CA GLY A 233 6.99 -9.63 -23.86
C GLY A 233 6.65 -8.14 -24.00
N GLU A 234 5.37 -7.76 -23.92
CA GLU A 234 4.94 -6.36 -24.00
C GLU A 234 5.17 -5.59 -22.69
N LEU A 235 5.52 -6.28 -21.59
CA LEU A 235 5.76 -5.69 -20.27
C LEU A 235 7.19 -5.13 -20.16
N ASN A 236 7.48 -4.14 -21.00
CA ASN A 236 8.83 -3.61 -21.24
C ASN A 236 9.54 -3.03 -19.98
N SER A 237 8.82 -2.70 -18.92
CA SER A 237 9.40 -2.18 -17.67
C SER A 237 9.84 -3.25 -16.69
N LEU A 238 9.55 -4.53 -16.96
CA LEU A 238 9.90 -5.63 -16.07
C LEU A 238 11.41 -5.75 -15.90
N LYS A 239 11.82 -5.84 -14.64
CA LYS A 239 13.18 -6.17 -14.20
C LYS A 239 13.22 -7.56 -13.57
N ARG A 240 12.11 -8.02 -12.99
CA ARG A 240 12.01 -9.30 -12.31
C ARG A 240 10.74 -10.02 -12.75
N LEU A 241 10.90 -11.26 -13.20
CA LEU A 241 9.81 -12.11 -13.65
C LEU A 241 9.97 -13.51 -13.07
N ASP A 242 8.99 -13.94 -12.28
CA ASP A 242 8.90 -15.30 -11.72
C ASP A 242 7.62 -15.97 -12.21
N LEU A 243 7.78 -17.02 -13.04
CA LEU A 243 6.69 -17.74 -13.64
C LEU A 243 6.66 -19.18 -13.14
N THR A 244 5.53 -19.60 -12.60
CA THR A 244 5.23 -20.99 -12.27
C THR A 244 4.05 -21.44 -13.12
N TYR A 245 4.26 -22.44 -13.98
CA TYR A 245 3.21 -23.03 -14.81
C TYR A 245 3.25 -24.55 -14.67
N GLU A 246 2.13 -25.17 -14.35
CA GLU A 246 2.10 -26.63 -14.18
C GLU A 246 2.17 -27.36 -15.53
N THR A 247 1.75 -26.72 -16.64
CA THR A 247 1.56 -27.39 -17.96
C THR A 247 2.30 -26.74 -19.14
N ALA A 248 2.99 -25.62 -18.95
CA ALA A 248 3.65 -24.92 -20.05
C ALA A 248 4.80 -25.75 -20.64
N SER A 249 4.74 -26.02 -21.94
CA SER A 249 5.76 -26.80 -22.64
C SER A 249 6.81 -25.95 -23.35
N VAL A 250 6.54 -24.66 -23.54
CA VAL A 250 7.38 -23.72 -24.29
C VAL A 250 7.39 -22.37 -23.58
N ILE A 251 8.55 -21.73 -23.54
CA ILE A 251 8.66 -20.30 -23.21
C ILE A 251 8.48 -19.53 -24.54
N PRO A 252 7.58 -18.52 -24.59
CA PRO A 252 7.28 -17.81 -25.84
C PRO A 252 8.47 -17.01 -26.36
N GLU A 253 8.58 -16.84 -27.68
CA GLU A 253 9.68 -16.07 -28.30
C GLU A 253 9.67 -14.60 -27.84
N SER A 254 8.50 -14.05 -27.56
CA SER A 254 8.35 -12.70 -26.97
C SER A 254 9.03 -12.52 -25.62
N ILE A 255 9.47 -13.59 -24.93
CA ILE A 255 10.27 -13.42 -23.70
C ILE A 255 11.52 -12.57 -23.95
N GLY A 256 12.10 -12.66 -25.16
CA GLY A 256 13.29 -11.91 -25.56
C GLY A 256 13.05 -10.42 -25.76
N ASP A 257 11.79 -9.96 -25.77
CA ASP A 257 11.44 -8.55 -25.93
C ASP A 257 11.55 -7.77 -24.60
N LEU A 258 11.72 -8.47 -23.46
CA LEU A 258 11.86 -7.88 -22.13
C LEU A 258 13.26 -7.28 -21.90
N GLY A 259 13.61 -6.25 -22.67
CA GLY A 259 14.96 -5.68 -22.74
C GLY A 259 15.52 -5.07 -21.44
N ASN A 260 14.70 -4.90 -20.40
CA ASN A 260 15.11 -4.43 -19.07
C ASN A 260 15.17 -5.54 -18.01
N LEU A 261 14.92 -6.80 -18.39
CA LEU A 261 14.82 -7.89 -17.44
C LEU A 261 16.19 -8.23 -16.84
N GLU A 262 16.28 -8.26 -15.52
CA GLU A 262 17.50 -8.57 -14.76
C GLU A 262 17.44 -9.95 -14.09
N TYR A 263 16.23 -10.39 -13.72
CA TYR A 263 15.97 -11.68 -13.10
C TYR A 263 14.82 -12.39 -13.81
N LEU A 264 15.07 -13.61 -14.27
CA LEU A 264 14.07 -14.49 -14.83
C LEU A 264 14.09 -15.83 -14.12
N ARG A 265 12.95 -16.22 -13.54
CA ARG A 265 12.70 -17.57 -13.09
C ARG A 265 11.50 -18.15 -13.82
N ILE A 266 11.67 -19.37 -14.34
CA ILE A 266 10.58 -20.14 -14.93
C ILE A 266 10.63 -21.56 -14.36
N TYR A 267 9.54 -21.97 -13.73
CA TYR A 267 9.30 -23.34 -13.33
C TYR A 267 8.13 -23.89 -14.15
N SER A 268 8.41 -24.92 -14.95
CA SER A 268 7.34 -25.75 -15.48
C SER A 268 7.82 -27.20 -15.69
N PRO A 269 7.23 -28.20 -15.01
CA PRO A 269 7.67 -29.58 -15.13
C PRO A 269 7.68 -30.12 -16.57
N HIS A 270 6.77 -29.62 -17.41
CA HIS A 270 6.59 -30.06 -18.79
C HIS A 270 7.34 -29.21 -19.82
N LEU A 271 8.17 -28.27 -19.38
CA LEU A 271 8.93 -27.39 -20.27
C LEU A 271 9.91 -28.20 -21.13
N LYS A 272 9.84 -28.01 -22.45
CA LYS A 272 10.67 -28.68 -23.46
C LYS A 272 11.60 -27.73 -24.20
N VAL A 273 11.18 -26.47 -24.36
CA VAL A 273 11.85 -25.51 -25.25
C VAL A 273 12.06 -24.18 -24.54
N ILE A 274 13.31 -23.74 -24.55
CA ILE A 274 13.70 -22.34 -24.32
C ILE A 274 13.90 -21.71 -25.72
N PRO A 275 13.30 -20.55 -26.01
CA PRO A 275 13.38 -19.91 -27.32
C PRO A 275 14.79 -19.36 -27.58
N GLU A 276 15.16 -19.24 -28.86
CA GLU A 276 16.44 -18.61 -29.25
C GLU A 276 16.50 -17.14 -28.83
N SER A 277 15.34 -16.46 -28.82
CA SER A 277 15.21 -15.07 -28.37
C SER A 277 15.61 -14.83 -26.91
N ILE A 278 15.81 -15.87 -26.10
CA ILE A 278 16.33 -15.70 -24.73
C ILE A 278 17.64 -14.91 -24.73
N GLY A 279 18.46 -15.04 -25.78
CA GLY A 279 19.71 -14.31 -25.98
C GLY A 279 19.56 -12.80 -26.18
N ASN A 280 18.35 -12.30 -26.39
CA ASN A 280 18.07 -10.87 -26.54
C ASN A 280 18.00 -10.15 -25.19
N LEU A 281 17.94 -10.88 -24.07
CA LEU A 281 17.86 -10.32 -22.73
C LEU A 281 19.23 -9.81 -22.23
N LYS A 282 19.73 -8.72 -22.83
CA LYS A 282 21.08 -8.20 -22.61
C LYS A 282 21.35 -7.73 -21.18
N THR A 283 20.31 -7.38 -20.44
CA THR A 283 20.39 -6.95 -19.04
C THR A 283 20.25 -8.08 -18.03
N LEU A 284 19.98 -9.32 -18.49
CA LEU A 284 19.66 -10.42 -17.60
C LEU A 284 20.90 -10.87 -16.83
N ARG A 285 20.82 -10.79 -15.50
CA ARG A 285 21.90 -11.17 -14.58
C ARG A 285 21.69 -12.56 -14.01
N LYS A 286 20.43 -12.98 -13.86
CA LYS A 286 20.09 -14.25 -13.22
C LYS A 286 19.00 -14.97 -13.98
N LEU A 287 19.34 -16.14 -14.51
CA LEU A 287 18.42 -17.03 -15.20
C LEU A 287 18.25 -18.34 -14.43
N LYS A 288 17.00 -18.65 -14.07
CA LYS A 288 16.61 -19.89 -13.40
C LYS A 288 15.52 -20.59 -14.20
N ILE A 289 15.84 -21.72 -14.82
CA ILE A 289 14.86 -22.54 -15.55
C ILE A 289 14.82 -23.94 -14.94
N SER A 290 13.61 -24.46 -14.74
CA SER A 290 13.39 -25.83 -14.28
C SER A 290 12.31 -26.50 -15.11
N GLY A 291 12.62 -27.66 -15.70
CA GLY A 291 11.67 -28.44 -16.48
C GLY A 291 12.18 -29.82 -16.88
N GLU A 292 11.45 -30.85 -16.46
CA GLU A 292 11.88 -32.26 -16.53
C GLU A 292 12.03 -32.76 -17.98
N ALA A 293 11.26 -32.16 -18.89
CA ALA A 293 11.27 -32.47 -20.31
C ALA A 293 12.22 -31.60 -21.14
N LEU A 294 13.06 -30.76 -20.51
CA LEU A 294 13.98 -29.88 -21.22
C LEU A 294 15.19 -30.70 -21.71
N GLU A 295 15.34 -30.81 -23.03
CA GLU A 295 16.36 -31.65 -23.67
C GLU A 295 17.59 -30.86 -24.13
N ASN A 296 17.42 -29.58 -24.48
CA ASN A 296 18.48 -28.74 -25.03
C ASN A 296 18.40 -27.31 -24.48
N ILE A 297 19.52 -26.61 -24.51
CA ILE A 297 19.61 -25.15 -24.30
C ILE A 297 19.90 -24.54 -25.68
N PRO A 298 19.17 -23.49 -26.11
CA PRO A 298 19.40 -22.83 -27.39
C PRO A 298 20.78 -22.18 -27.46
N GLU A 299 21.34 -22.05 -28.67
CA GLU A 299 22.62 -21.36 -28.88
C GLU A 299 22.53 -19.88 -28.49
N GLY A 300 21.34 -19.28 -28.62
CA GLY A 300 21.03 -17.92 -28.18
C GLY A 300 21.36 -17.64 -26.71
N ILE A 301 21.50 -18.64 -25.84
CA ILE A 301 21.90 -18.44 -24.45
C ILE A 301 23.22 -17.66 -24.29
N GLY A 302 24.16 -17.79 -25.23
CA GLY A 302 25.41 -17.03 -25.23
C GLY A 302 25.24 -15.54 -25.55
N GLY A 303 24.04 -15.11 -25.96
CA GLY A 303 23.69 -13.71 -26.14
C GLY A 303 23.42 -12.96 -24.83
N LEU A 304 23.35 -13.65 -23.68
CA LEU A 304 23.09 -13.07 -22.36
C LEU A 304 24.34 -12.37 -21.79
N GLU A 305 24.67 -11.20 -22.34
CA GLU A 305 25.92 -10.45 -22.08
C GLU A 305 26.16 -10.06 -20.61
N SER A 306 25.10 -9.90 -19.82
CA SER A 306 25.18 -9.52 -18.39
C SER A 306 25.00 -10.69 -17.41
N LEU A 307 24.98 -11.94 -17.89
CA LEU A 307 24.61 -13.08 -17.07
C LEU A 307 25.68 -13.40 -16.01
N GLU A 308 25.27 -13.44 -14.75
CA GLU A 308 26.10 -13.77 -13.59
C GLU A 308 25.78 -15.15 -13.03
N GLU A 309 24.50 -15.53 -13.05
CA GLU A 309 24.01 -16.79 -12.49
C GLU A 309 23.11 -17.52 -13.50
N LEU A 310 23.56 -18.71 -13.94
CA LEU A 310 22.77 -19.64 -14.75
C LEU A 310 22.44 -20.89 -13.94
N HIS A 311 21.15 -21.11 -13.68
CA HIS A 311 20.65 -22.35 -13.08
C HIS A 311 19.63 -23.01 -13.98
N ILE A 312 20.02 -24.14 -14.55
CA ILE A 312 19.13 -25.00 -15.32
C ILE A 312 19.08 -26.34 -14.60
N ASN A 313 17.94 -26.64 -13.97
CA ASN A 313 17.79 -27.77 -13.06
C ASN A 313 16.63 -28.67 -13.48
N ARG A 314 16.64 -29.92 -12.98
CA ARG A 314 15.62 -30.92 -13.26
C ARG A 314 15.38 -31.04 -14.75
N THR A 315 16.42 -31.31 -15.52
CA THR A 315 16.37 -31.38 -16.99
C THR A 315 16.85 -32.73 -17.50
N SER A 316 16.56 -33.01 -18.77
CA SER A 316 17.09 -34.15 -19.52
C SER A 316 18.26 -33.76 -20.44
N ILE A 317 18.84 -32.57 -20.24
CA ILE A 317 19.96 -32.02 -21.02
C ILE A 317 21.18 -32.95 -20.94
N ARG A 318 21.76 -33.23 -22.11
CA ARG A 318 22.95 -34.08 -22.26
C ARG A 318 24.20 -33.30 -22.67
N THR A 319 24.02 -32.16 -23.32
CA THR A 319 25.09 -31.34 -23.87
C THR A 319 24.79 -29.87 -23.61
N LEU A 320 25.82 -29.08 -23.39
CA LEU A 320 25.72 -27.62 -23.38
C LEU A 320 26.01 -27.10 -24.80
N PRO A 321 25.36 -26.01 -25.24
CA PRO A 321 25.71 -25.32 -26.49
C PRO A 321 27.12 -24.72 -26.40
N ASP A 322 27.77 -24.57 -27.55
CA ASP A 322 29.14 -24.04 -27.65
C ASP A 322 29.21 -22.56 -27.23
N SER A 323 28.07 -21.88 -27.21
CA SER A 323 27.93 -20.49 -26.79
C SER A 323 28.06 -20.25 -25.28
N ILE A 324 27.99 -21.29 -24.42
CA ILE A 324 28.19 -21.16 -22.97
C ILE A 324 29.70 -21.19 -22.63
N GLY A 325 30.20 -20.12 -22.03
CA GLY A 325 31.58 -20.04 -21.50
C GLY A 325 32.58 -19.29 -22.39
N ASN A 326 32.09 -18.55 -23.39
CA ASN A 326 32.89 -17.59 -24.17
C ASN A 326 32.87 -16.18 -23.57
#